data_AF-A0A2H6JDD3-F1
#
_entry.id   AF-A0A2H6JDD3-F1
#
_cell.length_a   1.000
_cell.length_b   1.000
_cell.length_c   1.000
_cell.angle_alpha   90.00
_cell.angle_beta   90.00
_cell.angle_gamma   90.00
#
_symmetry.space_group_name_H-M   'P 1'
#
loop_
_entity.id
_entity.type
_entity.pdbx_description
1 polymer ?
#
loop_
_entity_poly.entity_id
_entity_poly.type
_entity_poly.pdbx_seq_one_letter_code
_entity_poly.pdbx_strand_id
1 'polypeptide(L)'
;MVVRWTLLRGRSLIVLIALAAAVLSGCAGVPRTPREGAGGGHRYCVNGYGCYRALASAAGYDRVGVASWYGVGDAGKPTASGAPYDPGAMTAASKELPFGTWVQVTDLDNGRQAVAMVNDRGPFHGGRILDVSVAVARRLAMIGPGTAHVRVRAIPEERLDEVQREAAHRDAQLAVHYRSRHLVIHLLAGGVGLAARGGFYIVRDGVGLGLDITGDVLRAILP
;
A
#
# COMPACT_ATOMS: atom_id res chain seq x y z
N MET A 1 42.54 63.34 48.49
CA MET A 1 42.87 61.92 48.19
C MET A 1 42.34 61.60 46.80
N VAL A 2 43.20 61.12 45.89
CA VAL A 2 42.82 60.77 44.51
C VAL A 2 42.82 59.25 44.37
N VAL A 3 41.65 58.66 44.06
CA VAL A 3 41.53 57.22 43.84
C VAL A 3 41.79 56.91 42.36
N ARG A 4 42.85 56.13 42.10
CA ARG A 4 43.22 55.68 40.74
C ARG A 4 42.26 54.59 40.28
N TRP A 5 41.59 54.82 39.15
CA TRP A 5 40.90 53.74 38.42
C TRP A 5 41.91 53.01 37.52
N THR A 6 42.36 51.83 37.94
CA THR A 6 43.15 50.92 37.09
C THR A 6 42.23 50.08 36.20
N LEU A 7 42.41 50.20 34.88
CA LEU A 7 41.71 49.36 33.91
C LEU A 7 42.13 47.90 34.06
N LEU A 8 41.17 46.98 34.25
CA LEU A 8 41.29 45.60 33.76
C LEU A 8 40.42 45.46 32.50
N ARG A 9 40.99 45.84 31.35
CA ARG A 9 40.38 45.56 30.05
C ARG A 9 40.71 44.13 29.61
N GLY A 10 39.66 43.42 29.22
CA GLY A 10 39.62 42.58 28.02
C GLY A 10 40.72 41.52 27.84
N ARG A 11 40.37 40.27 28.17
CA ARG A 11 40.90 39.10 27.43
C ARG A 11 40.05 37.83 27.54
N SER A 12 39.28 37.67 28.62
CA SER A 12 38.54 36.41 28.87
C SER A 12 37.19 36.27 28.16
N LEU A 13 36.59 37.35 27.63
CA LEU A 13 35.26 37.29 27.00
C LEU A 13 35.29 36.97 25.49
N ILE A 14 36.45 37.01 24.84
CA ILE A 14 36.57 36.75 23.39
C ILE A 14 36.59 35.25 23.08
N VAL A 15 37.14 34.42 23.97
CA VAL A 15 37.28 32.96 23.76
C VAL A 15 35.91 32.25 23.78
N LEU A 16 34.95 32.73 24.58
CA LEU A 16 33.61 32.13 24.66
C LEU A 16 32.73 32.41 23.45
N ILE A 17 32.98 33.47 22.68
CA ILE A 17 32.22 33.79 21.47
C ILE A 17 32.72 32.97 20.27
N ALA A 18 34.01 32.66 20.21
CA ALA A 18 34.60 31.87 19.13
C ALA A 18 34.11 30.41 19.09
N LEU A 19 33.73 29.83 20.24
CA LEU A 19 33.20 28.45 20.33
C LEU A 19 31.72 28.33 19.92
N ALA A 20 30.95 29.42 19.94
CA ALA A 20 29.54 29.41 19.51
C ALA A 20 29.37 29.46 17.98
N ALA A 21 30.38 29.95 17.24
CA ALA A 21 30.30 30.13 15.79
C ALA A 21 30.52 28.85 14.97
N ALA A 22 30.96 27.74 15.59
CA ALA A 22 31.33 26.51 14.90
C ALA A 22 30.15 25.55 14.60
N VAL A 23 28.91 25.90 14.97
CA VAL A 23 27.75 24.98 14.99
C VAL A 23 26.75 25.22 13.84
N LEU A 24 26.95 26.23 12.99
CA LEU A 24 25.93 26.71 12.04
C LEU A 24 26.31 26.63 10.54
N SER A 25 27.24 25.76 10.15
CA SER A 25 27.50 25.43 8.74
C SER A 25 27.05 24.02 8.34
N GLY A 26 25.99 23.54 8.98
CA GLY A 26 25.24 22.35 8.57
C GLY A 26 24.33 22.66 7.38
N CYS A 27 24.90 22.96 6.21
CA CYS A 27 24.14 22.99 4.96
C CYS A 27 23.75 21.56 4.56
N ALA A 28 22.73 21.02 5.24
CA ALA A 28 22.04 19.82 4.83
C ALA A 28 21.34 20.10 3.50
N GLY A 29 22.08 19.91 2.40
CA GLY A 29 21.51 19.86 1.07
C GLY A 29 20.54 18.69 1.03
N VAL A 30 19.25 18.98 1.21
CA VAL A 30 18.16 18.03 0.95
C VAL A 30 18.47 17.39 -0.41
N PRO A 31 18.65 16.06 -0.48
CA PRO A 31 18.87 15.40 -1.75
C PRO A 31 17.69 15.73 -2.64
N ARG A 32 17.90 16.62 -3.62
CA ARG A 32 16.90 16.86 -4.65
C ARG A 32 16.77 15.54 -5.37
N THR A 33 15.66 14.85 -5.16
CA THR A 33 15.26 13.74 -6.01
C THR A 33 15.42 14.22 -7.45
N PRO A 34 16.11 13.46 -8.33
CA PRO A 34 16.33 13.90 -9.70
C PRO A 34 14.98 14.28 -10.31
N ARG A 35 14.81 15.56 -10.63
CA ARG A 35 13.56 16.08 -11.20
C ARG A 35 13.37 15.36 -12.53
N GLU A 36 12.39 14.45 -12.57
CA GLU A 36 12.26 13.50 -13.68
C GLU A 36 12.19 14.25 -15.01
N GLY A 37 13.16 13.96 -15.88
CA GLY A 37 13.34 14.69 -17.13
C GLY A 37 12.18 14.44 -18.08
N ALA A 38 11.60 15.52 -18.60
CA ALA A 38 10.54 15.42 -19.59
C ALA A 38 11.02 14.62 -20.82
N GLY A 39 10.26 13.59 -21.21
CA GLY A 39 10.41 12.90 -22.50
C GLY A 39 10.94 11.47 -22.48
N GLY A 40 11.31 10.89 -21.33
CA GLY A 40 11.66 9.46 -21.32
C GLY A 40 12.02 8.90 -19.95
N GLY A 41 11.28 7.89 -19.49
CA GLY A 41 11.30 7.41 -18.11
C GLY A 41 12.63 6.86 -17.60
N HIS A 42 12.72 6.76 -16.28
CA HIS A 42 13.98 6.61 -15.56
C HIS A 42 14.65 5.24 -15.78
N ARG A 43 15.97 5.26 -15.97
CA ARG A 43 16.81 4.06 -15.92
C ARG A 43 17.17 3.78 -14.46
N TYR A 44 17.11 2.52 -14.06
CA TYR A 44 17.60 2.06 -12.76
C TYR A 44 18.36 0.74 -12.96
N CYS A 45 19.28 0.40 -12.06
CA CYS A 45 20.05 -0.84 -12.12
C CYS A 45 19.91 -1.60 -10.81
N VAL A 46 19.95 -2.93 -10.89
CA VAL A 46 19.78 -3.82 -9.74
C VAL A 46 20.94 -4.81 -9.72
N ASN A 47 21.64 -4.86 -8.59
CA ASN A 47 22.85 -5.67 -8.43
C ASN A 47 22.54 -7.15 -8.71
N GLY A 48 23.29 -7.75 -9.64
CA GLY A 48 23.07 -9.13 -10.11
C GLY A 48 22.06 -9.30 -11.25
N TYR A 49 21.29 -8.28 -11.62
CA TYR A 49 20.21 -8.38 -12.63
C TYR A 49 20.34 -7.40 -13.80
N GLY A 50 21.29 -6.45 -13.74
CA GLY A 50 21.53 -5.46 -14.79
C GLY A 50 20.63 -4.22 -14.67
N CYS A 51 20.45 -3.52 -15.79
CA CYS A 51 19.76 -2.23 -15.83
C CYS A 51 18.45 -2.31 -16.61
N TYR A 52 17.42 -1.68 -16.05
CA TYR A 52 16.05 -1.62 -16.54
C TYR A 52 15.64 -0.16 -16.80
N ARG A 53 14.51 0.03 -17.48
CA ARG A 53 13.93 1.33 -17.74
C ARG A 53 12.46 1.33 -17.37
N ALA A 54 12.10 2.18 -16.41
CA ALA A 54 10.71 2.55 -16.20
C ALA A 54 10.24 3.48 -17.33
N LEU A 55 8.97 3.39 -17.70
CA LEU A 55 8.31 4.25 -18.65
C LEU A 55 8.11 5.65 -18.05
N ALA A 56 7.94 6.66 -18.90
CA ALA A 56 7.62 8.03 -18.44
C ALA A 56 6.15 8.16 -18.01
N SER A 57 5.28 7.30 -18.54
CA SER A 57 3.85 7.27 -18.29
C SER A 57 3.34 5.84 -18.50
N ALA A 58 2.24 5.51 -17.84
CA ALA A 58 1.52 4.25 -18.03
C ALA A 58 0.41 4.34 -19.10
N ALA A 59 0.21 5.50 -19.72
CA ALA A 59 -0.85 5.73 -20.71
C ALA A 59 -0.81 4.69 -21.84
N GLY A 60 -1.94 4.00 -22.07
CA GLY A 60 -2.07 2.96 -23.10
C GLY A 60 -1.33 1.65 -22.81
N TYR A 61 -0.76 1.45 -21.62
CA TYR A 61 -0.09 0.19 -21.28
C TYR A 61 -1.09 -0.98 -21.21
N ASP A 62 -0.95 -1.94 -22.12
CA ASP A 62 -1.57 -3.26 -22.12
C ASP A 62 -0.49 -4.30 -22.45
N ARG A 63 -0.23 -5.24 -21.54
CA ARG A 63 0.77 -6.29 -21.72
C ARG A 63 0.26 -7.63 -21.23
N VAL A 64 0.54 -8.67 -21.98
CA VAL A 64 0.30 -10.07 -21.60
C VAL A 64 1.63 -10.72 -21.19
N GLY A 65 1.60 -11.55 -20.15
CA GLY A 65 2.77 -12.31 -19.69
C GLY A 65 2.48 -13.08 -18.41
N VAL A 66 3.51 -13.67 -17.82
CA VAL A 66 3.38 -14.42 -16.57
C VAL A 66 3.48 -13.46 -15.37
N ALA A 67 2.54 -13.56 -14.44
CA ALA A 67 2.66 -12.98 -13.11
C ALA A 67 2.97 -14.04 -12.06
N SER A 68 3.55 -13.63 -10.94
CA SER A 68 3.60 -14.43 -9.70
C SER A 68 3.25 -13.57 -8.49
N TRP A 69 3.52 -14.03 -7.26
CA TRP A 69 3.20 -13.29 -6.05
C TRP A 69 4.31 -13.37 -4.98
N TYR A 70 4.39 -12.33 -4.14
CA TYR A 70 5.42 -12.19 -3.12
C TYR A 70 5.22 -13.14 -1.94
N GLY A 71 6.29 -13.84 -1.55
CA GLY A 71 6.29 -14.70 -0.37
C GLY A 71 5.92 -13.95 0.92
N VAL A 72 5.25 -14.67 1.84
CA VAL A 72 4.81 -14.09 3.13
C VAL A 72 5.96 -13.60 4.01
N GLY A 73 7.18 -14.09 3.80
CA GLY A 73 8.39 -13.72 4.56
C GLY A 73 8.98 -12.34 4.23
N ASP A 74 8.37 -11.58 3.31
CA ASP A 74 8.78 -10.22 2.97
C ASP A 74 7.97 -9.12 3.69
N ALA A 75 6.95 -9.51 4.45
CA ALA A 75 6.08 -8.57 5.17
C ALA A 75 6.88 -7.56 6.03
N GLY A 76 6.56 -6.27 5.89
CA GLY A 76 7.23 -5.17 6.59
C GLY A 76 8.57 -4.72 6.00
N LYS A 77 9.16 -5.45 5.03
CA LYS A 77 10.38 -5.00 4.34
C LYS A 77 10.06 -3.80 3.42
N PRO A 78 10.97 -2.83 3.24
CA PRO A 78 10.75 -1.71 2.34
C PRO A 78 10.72 -2.17 0.88
N THR A 79 9.70 -1.73 0.15
CA THR A 79 9.63 -1.79 -1.32
C THR A 79 10.52 -0.72 -1.95
N ALA A 80 10.72 -0.78 -3.27
CA ALA A 80 11.47 0.23 -4.02
C ALA A 80 10.81 1.63 -4.05
N SER A 81 9.53 1.77 -3.68
CA SER A 81 8.92 3.09 -3.39
C SER A 81 9.24 3.63 -2.00
N GLY A 82 9.87 2.82 -1.13
CA GLY A 82 10.13 3.12 0.28
C GLY A 82 9.01 2.69 1.23
N ALA A 83 7.79 2.44 0.73
CA ALA A 83 6.69 1.94 1.56
C ALA A 83 6.96 0.49 2.02
N PRO A 84 6.68 0.10 3.28
CA PRO A 84 6.74 -1.29 3.72
C PRO A 84 5.78 -2.18 2.92
N TYR A 85 6.20 -3.40 2.59
CA TYR A 85 5.32 -4.39 1.95
C TYR A 85 4.28 -4.90 2.95
N ASP A 86 3.00 -4.68 2.62
CA ASP A 86 1.85 -5.28 3.28
C ASP A 86 1.23 -6.38 2.38
N PRO A 87 1.25 -7.66 2.79
CA PRO A 87 0.59 -8.74 2.05
C PRO A 87 -0.93 -8.57 1.90
N GLY A 88 -1.56 -7.79 2.78
CA GLY A 88 -2.98 -7.44 2.74
C GLY A 88 -3.34 -6.31 1.76
N ALA A 89 -2.37 -5.47 1.39
CA ALA A 89 -2.58 -4.34 0.49
C ALA A 89 -2.75 -4.78 -0.97
N MET A 90 -3.43 -3.96 -1.77
CA MET A 90 -3.63 -4.21 -3.20
C MET A 90 -2.48 -3.62 -4.02
N THR A 91 -1.31 -4.27 -3.99
CA THR A 91 -0.05 -3.77 -4.55
C THR A 91 0.67 -4.76 -5.46
N ALA A 92 1.61 -4.26 -6.27
CA ALA A 92 2.43 -5.05 -7.19
C ALA A 92 3.81 -4.41 -7.51
N ALA A 93 4.77 -5.24 -7.93
CA ALA A 93 6.00 -4.83 -8.61
C ALA A 93 5.84 -4.81 -10.13
N SER A 94 6.50 -3.84 -10.75
CA SER A 94 6.77 -3.85 -12.19
C SER A 94 8.16 -3.31 -12.51
N LYS A 95 8.79 -3.86 -13.56
CA LYS A 95 10.02 -3.34 -14.16
C LYS A 95 9.80 -2.02 -14.90
N GLU A 96 8.63 -1.89 -15.50
CA GLU A 96 8.36 -0.90 -16.55
C GLU A 96 7.42 0.22 -16.05
N LEU A 97 6.42 -0.08 -15.23
CA LEU A 97 5.41 0.91 -14.87
C LEU A 97 5.90 1.95 -13.85
N PRO A 98 5.55 3.24 -13.97
CA PRO A 98 5.78 4.25 -12.92
C PRO A 98 5.17 3.83 -11.58
N PHE A 99 5.77 4.24 -10.45
CA PHE A 99 5.14 4.05 -9.15
C PHE A 99 3.85 4.87 -9.04
N GLY A 100 2.89 4.39 -8.25
CA GLY A 100 1.55 4.98 -8.16
C GLY A 100 0.62 4.60 -9.32
N THR A 101 1.15 3.98 -10.40
CA THR A 101 0.29 3.45 -11.48
C THR A 101 -0.65 2.40 -10.92
N TRP A 102 -1.95 2.59 -11.11
CA TRP A 102 -2.93 1.55 -10.87
C TRP A 102 -3.11 0.69 -12.12
N VAL A 103 -3.16 -0.63 -11.92
CA VAL A 103 -3.36 -1.61 -12.97
C VAL A 103 -4.55 -2.50 -12.69
N GLN A 104 -5.31 -2.81 -13.74
CA GLN A 104 -6.19 -3.97 -13.76
C GLN A 104 -5.37 -5.17 -14.22
N VAL A 105 -5.30 -6.19 -13.37
CA VAL A 105 -4.70 -7.50 -13.65
C VAL A 105 -5.85 -8.46 -13.92
N THR A 106 -5.86 -9.10 -15.09
CA THR A 106 -6.81 -10.13 -15.48
C THR A 106 -6.05 -11.43 -15.65
N ASP A 107 -6.40 -12.45 -14.86
CA ASP A 107 -5.99 -13.83 -15.09
C ASP A 107 -6.70 -14.33 -16.36
N LEU A 108 -5.93 -14.84 -17.33
CA LEU A 108 -6.43 -15.26 -18.63
C LEU A 108 -6.91 -16.72 -18.64
N ASP A 109 -6.49 -17.52 -17.66
CA ASP A 109 -6.81 -18.93 -17.55
C ASP A 109 -8.18 -19.13 -16.85
N ASN A 110 -8.54 -18.23 -15.92
CA ASN A 110 -9.81 -18.28 -15.18
C ASN A 110 -10.69 -17.00 -15.29
N GLY A 111 -10.22 -15.95 -15.96
CA GLY A 111 -10.97 -14.71 -16.21
C GLY A 111 -11.15 -13.80 -15.00
N ARG A 112 -10.62 -14.16 -13.81
CA ARG A 112 -10.73 -13.33 -12.60
C ARG A 112 -9.87 -12.07 -12.71
N GLN A 113 -10.30 -11.02 -12.03
CA GLN A 113 -9.69 -9.70 -12.14
C GLN A 113 -9.43 -9.10 -10.77
N ALA A 114 -8.35 -8.34 -10.66
CA ALA A 114 -7.97 -7.57 -9.49
C ALA A 114 -7.39 -6.22 -9.90
N VAL A 115 -7.48 -5.23 -9.02
CA VAL A 115 -6.95 -3.87 -9.23
C VAL A 115 -5.84 -3.64 -8.21
N ALA A 116 -4.64 -3.25 -8.66
CA ALA A 116 -3.46 -3.13 -7.80
C ALA A 116 -2.63 -1.89 -8.13
N MET A 117 -1.99 -1.29 -7.13
CA MET A 117 -1.05 -0.18 -7.29
C MET A 117 0.39 -0.68 -7.45
N VAL A 118 1.11 -0.17 -8.45
CA VAL A 118 2.53 -0.43 -8.62
C VAL A 118 3.33 0.41 -7.60
N ASN A 119 4.00 -0.24 -6.66
CA ASN A 119 4.82 0.42 -5.64
C ASN A 119 6.21 -0.23 -5.45
N ASP A 120 6.57 -1.21 -6.28
CA ASP A 120 7.85 -1.92 -6.15
C ASP A 120 8.48 -2.28 -7.52
N ARG A 121 9.74 -2.75 -7.51
CA ARG A 121 10.51 -3.14 -8.70
C ARG A 121 10.80 -4.63 -8.75
N GLY A 122 10.64 -5.19 -9.94
CA GLY A 122 10.75 -6.62 -10.22
C GLY A 122 9.63 -7.06 -11.16
N PRO A 123 9.40 -8.36 -11.37
CA PRO A 123 10.22 -9.51 -10.95
C PRO A 123 11.49 -9.73 -11.78
N PHE A 124 12.66 -9.79 -11.15
CA PHE A 124 13.93 -9.89 -11.90
C PHE A 124 14.29 -11.31 -12.40
N HIS A 125 13.58 -12.36 -11.95
CA HIS A 125 13.78 -13.74 -12.40
C HIS A 125 12.63 -14.28 -13.26
N GLY A 126 12.94 -15.20 -14.18
CA GLY A 126 11.96 -16.12 -14.78
C GLY A 126 11.03 -15.51 -15.83
N GLY A 127 11.43 -14.43 -16.52
CA GLY A 127 10.65 -13.83 -17.62
C GLY A 127 9.33 -13.14 -17.21
N ARG A 128 8.93 -13.23 -15.94
CA ARG A 128 7.70 -12.64 -15.39
C ARG A 128 7.62 -11.12 -15.63
N ILE A 129 6.40 -10.61 -15.77
CA ILE A 129 6.10 -9.19 -16.02
C ILE A 129 5.59 -8.42 -14.79
N LEU A 130 5.07 -9.15 -13.79
CA LEU A 130 4.43 -8.58 -12.61
C LEU A 130 4.58 -9.56 -11.43
N ASP A 131 4.90 -9.05 -10.24
CA ASP A 131 4.74 -9.80 -8.97
C ASP A 131 3.70 -9.06 -8.12
N VAL A 132 2.68 -9.76 -7.63
CA VAL A 132 1.55 -9.15 -6.92
C VAL A 132 1.52 -9.52 -5.43
N SER A 133 0.85 -8.73 -4.60
CA SER A 133 0.66 -9.07 -3.19
C SER A 133 -0.18 -10.34 -2.99
N VAL A 134 -0.11 -10.93 -1.80
CA VAL A 134 -0.96 -12.07 -1.40
C VAL A 134 -2.45 -11.75 -1.57
N ALA A 135 -2.88 -10.52 -1.24
CA ALA A 135 -4.27 -10.09 -1.38
C ALA A 135 -4.75 -10.00 -2.84
N VAL A 136 -3.88 -9.63 -3.77
CA VAL A 136 -4.16 -9.67 -5.22
C VAL A 136 -4.19 -11.11 -5.72
N ALA A 137 -3.19 -11.92 -5.35
CA ALA A 137 -3.09 -13.32 -5.77
C ALA A 137 -4.30 -14.18 -5.34
N ARG A 138 -4.85 -13.94 -4.14
CA ARG A 138 -6.11 -14.56 -3.68
C ARG A 138 -7.31 -14.21 -4.58
N ARG A 139 -7.40 -12.95 -5.04
CA ARG A 139 -8.47 -12.48 -5.96
C ARG A 139 -8.31 -13.04 -7.37
N LEU A 140 -7.09 -13.39 -7.78
CA LEU A 140 -6.80 -14.04 -9.08
C LEU A 140 -6.83 -15.58 -9.01
N ALA A 141 -7.01 -16.20 -7.83
CA ALA A 141 -6.90 -17.65 -7.57
C ALA A 141 -5.48 -18.24 -7.74
N MET A 142 -4.45 -17.43 -7.98
CA MET A 142 -3.09 -17.88 -8.31
C MET A 142 -2.21 -18.28 -7.10
N ILE A 143 -2.75 -18.33 -5.87
CA ILE A 143 -1.97 -18.72 -4.67
C ILE A 143 -1.44 -20.15 -4.79
N GLY A 144 -2.31 -21.12 -5.11
CA GLY A 144 -1.94 -22.52 -5.26
C GLY A 144 -1.01 -22.79 -6.46
N PRO A 145 -1.36 -22.30 -7.67
CA PRO A 145 -0.50 -22.39 -8.85
C PRO A 145 0.84 -21.65 -8.73
N GLY A 146 0.97 -20.66 -7.85
CA GLY A 146 2.17 -19.81 -7.70
C GLY A 146 2.31 -18.74 -8.78
N THR A 147 1.91 -19.05 -10.01
CA THR A 147 1.94 -18.16 -11.18
C THR A 147 0.61 -18.18 -11.94
N ALA A 148 0.41 -17.21 -12.84
CA ALA A 148 -0.73 -17.14 -13.74
C ALA A 148 -0.37 -16.42 -15.04
N HIS A 149 -1.02 -16.79 -16.15
CA HIS A 149 -0.99 -15.97 -17.36
C HIS A 149 -1.93 -14.78 -17.17
N VAL A 150 -1.40 -13.56 -17.25
CA VAL A 150 -2.19 -12.35 -17.02
C VAL A 150 -2.11 -11.38 -18.19
N ARG A 151 -3.19 -10.62 -18.37
CA ARG A 151 -3.17 -9.31 -19.01
C ARG A 151 -3.10 -8.24 -17.92
N VAL A 152 -2.16 -7.32 -18.05
CA VAL A 152 -1.97 -6.16 -17.17
C VAL A 152 -2.26 -4.90 -17.97
N ARG A 153 -3.28 -4.14 -17.57
CA ARG A 153 -3.64 -2.85 -18.18
C ARG A 153 -3.51 -1.73 -17.17
N ALA A 154 -2.90 -0.61 -17.55
CA ALA A 154 -2.97 0.60 -16.74
C ALA A 154 -4.41 1.15 -16.70
N ILE A 155 -4.81 1.62 -15.53
CA ILE A 155 -6.10 2.31 -15.33
C ILE A 155 -5.82 3.81 -15.48
N PRO A 156 -6.48 4.50 -16.43
CA PRO A 156 -6.39 5.95 -16.55
C PRO A 156 -6.90 6.64 -15.27
N GLU A 157 -6.31 7.79 -14.92
CA GLU A 157 -6.62 8.53 -13.68
C GLU A 157 -8.10 8.93 -13.62
N GLU A 158 -8.65 9.36 -14.76
CA GLU A 158 -10.06 9.75 -14.93
C GLU A 158 -11.06 8.60 -14.71
N ARG A 159 -10.60 7.34 -14.65
CA ARG A 159 -11.42 6.15 -14.37
C ARG A 159 -11.09 5.48 -13.04
N LEU A 160 -10.11 5.97 -12.28
CA LEU A 160 -9.60 5.25 -11.11
C LEU A 160 -10.67 5.04 -10.03
N ASP A 161 -11.40 6.09 -9.67
CA ASP A 161 -12.45 6.06 -8.64
C ASP A 161 -13.63 5.16 -9.02
N GLU A 162 -13.97 5.07 -10.30
CA GLU A 162 -14.98 4.14 -10.82
C GLU A 162 -14.50 2.69 -10.64
N VAL A 163 -13.33 2.38 -11.18
CA VAL A 163 -12.77 1.02 -11.21
C VAL A 163 -12.47 0.48 -9.80
N GLN A 164 -12.01 1.35 -8.88
CA GLN A 164 -11.81 0.98 -7.48
C GLN A 164 -13.13 0.72 -6.74
N ARG A 165 -14.15 1.57 -6.92
CA ARG A 165 -15.48 1.35 -6.32
C ARG A 165 -16.13 0.07 -6.84
N GLU A 166 -16.04 -0.21 -8.14
CA GLU A 166 -16.52 -1.48 -8.69
C GLU A 166 -15.78 -2.69 -8.11
N ALA A 167 -14.45 -2.62 -7.97
CA ALA A 167 -13.67 -3.70 -7.39
C ALA A 167 -14.06 -3.96 -5.92
N ALA A 168 -14.19 -2.90 -5.12
CA ALA A 168 -14.64 -2.99 -3.73
C ALA A 168 -16.08 -3.54 -3.61
N HIS A 169 -17.00 -3.13 -4.51
CA HIS A 169 -18.37 -3.64 -4.54
C HIS A 169 -18.41 -5.13 -4.92
N ARG A 170 -17.63 -5.57 -5.92
CA ARG A 170 -17.51 -6.99 -6.29
C ARG A 170 -16.96 -7.83 -5.12
N ASP A 171 -15.93 -7.34 -4.43
CA ASP A 171 -15.38 -8.00 -3.23
C ASP A 171 -16.42 -8.11 -2.11
N ALA A 172 -17.19 -7.06 -1.85
CA ALA A 172 -18.26 -7.06 -0.84
C ALA A 172 -19.39 -8.05 -1.21
N GLN A 173 -19.82 -8.07 -2.48
CA GLN A 173 -20.82 -9.04 -2.96
C GLN A 173 -20.32 -10.49 -2.83
N LEU A 174 -19.06 -10.75 -3.16
CA LEU A 174 -18.44 -12.07 -2.99
C LEU A 174 -18.39 -12.50 -1.52
N ALA A 175 -18.08 -11.58 -0.59
CA ALA A 175 -18.09 -11.84 0.84
C ALA A 175 -19.49 -12.17 1.38
N VAL A 176 -20.53 -11.42 0.96
CA VAL A 176 -21.93 -11.70 1.30
C VAL A 176 -22.35 -13.07 0.75
N HIS A 177 -22.04 -13.36 -0.50
CA HIS A 177 -22.37 -14.62 -1.16
C HIS A 177 -21.69 -15.83 -0.52
N TYR A 178 -20.41 -15.70 -0.14
CA TYR A 178 -19.69 -16.73 0.61
C TYR A 178 -20.36 -16.98 1.96
N ARG A 179 -20.71 -15.92 2.70
CA ARG A 179 -21.45 -16.02 3.98
C ARG A 179 -22.78 -16.75 3.78
N SER A 180 -23.60 -16.36 2.80
CA SER A 180 -24.90 -17.01 2.56
C SER A 180 -24.80 -18.48 2.15
N ARG A 181 -23.70 -18.91 1.52
CA ARG A 181 -23.49 -20.31 1.12
C ARG A 181 -22.89 -21.19 2.22
N HIS A 182 -22.13 -20.63 3.16
CA HIS A 182 -21.41 -21.40 4.19
C HIS A 182 -21.98 -21.23 5.60
N LEU A 183 -23.00 -20.39 5.80
CA LEU A 183 -23.75 -20.27 7.06
C LEU A 183 -24.81 -21.39 7.22
N VAL A 184 -24.39 -22.66 7.05
CA VAL A 184 -25.20 -23.87 7.30
C VAL A 184 -24.51 -24.78 8.32
N ILE A 185 -23.96 -24.15 9.38
CA ILE A 185 -23.27 -24.76 10.53
C ILE A 185 -23.46 -23.78 11.71
N HIS A 186 -24.12 -24.10 12.83
CA HIS A 186 -25.03 -25.20 13.18
C HIS A 186 -26.27 -24.62 13.90
N LEU A 187 -27.41 -25.30 13.87
CA LEU A 187 -28.54 -25.04 14.78
C LEU A 187 -29.31 -26.33 15.13
N LEU A 188 -28.56 -27.42 15.36
CA LEU A 188 -29.05 -28.72 15.81
C LEU A 188 -28.16 -29.29 16.94
N ALA A 189 -28.06 -28.56 18.04
CA ALA A 189 -27.61 -29.09 19.33
C ALA A 189 -28.03 -28.14 20.48
N GLY A 190 -29.19 -28.40 21.08
CA GLY A 190 -29.49 -27.96 22.46
C GLY A 190 -29.67 -26.46 22.76
N GLY A 191 -30.84 -25.91 22.42
CA GLY A 191 -31.50 -24.91 23.26
C GLY A 191 -31.16 -23.42 23.07
N VAL A 192 -32.24 -22.62 22.96
CA VAL A 192 -32.32 -21.15 23.07
C VAL A 192 -31.74 -20.30 21.93
N GLY A 193 -32.63 -19.52 21.29
CA GLY A 193 -32.29 -18.18 20.77
C GLY A 193 -32.04 -18.05 19.26
N LEU A 194 -33.10 -18.09 18.44
CA LEU A 194 -33.02 -17.69 17.03
C LEU A 194 -33.02 -16.17 16.87
N ALA A 195 -32.03 -15.61 16.16
CA ALA A 195 -32.08 -14.22 15.66
C ALA A 195 -31.30 -14.03 14.34
N ALA A 196 -31.67 -14.78 13.30
CA ALA A 196 -31.16 -14.56 11.95
C ALA A 196 -31.98 -13.49 11.21
N ARG A 197 -31.80 -12.20 11.53
CA ARG A 197 -32.16 -11.02 10.69
C ARG A 197 -31.72 -9.71 11.36
N GLY A 198 -30.81 -8.98 10.72
CA GLY A 198 -30.40 -7.61 11.09
C GLY A 198 -29.47 -7.50 12.30
N GLY A 199 -28.46 -6.64 12.21
CA GLY A 199 -27.61 -6.23 13.34
C GLY A 199 -26.33 -7.05 13.57
N PHE A 200 -25.21 -6.34 13.74
CA PHE A 200 -24.06 -6.81 14.52
C PHE A 200 -24.14 -6.16 15.91
N TYR A 201 -23.75 -6.91 16.94
CA TYR A 201 -23.56 -6.40 18.30
C TYR A 201 -22.10 -6.63 18.71
N ILE A 202 -21.44 -5.59 19.20
CA ILE A 202 -20.15 -5.72 19.88
C ILE A 202 -20.39 -5.29 21.33
N VAL A 203 -20.06 -6.19 22.27
CA VAL A 203 -20.13 -5.92 23.70
C VAL A 203 -18.70 -5.74 24.22
N ARG A 204 -18.42 -4.57 24.78
CA ARG A 204 -17.21 -4.31 25.56
C ARG A 204 -17.59 -3.46 26.77
N ASP A 205 -17.08 -3.82 27.93
CA ASP A 205 -17.24 -3.07 29.19
C ASP A 205 -18.71 -2.73 29.55
N GLY A 206 -19.63 -3.66 29.27
CA GLY A 206 -21.04 -3.58 29.68
C GLY A 206 -21.95 -2.71 28.81
N VAL A 207 -21.43 -2.01 27.80
CA VAL A 207 -22.22 -1.20 26.86
C VAL A 207 -22.32 -1.91 25.52
N GLY A 208 -23.55 -2.12 25.04
CA GLY A 208 -23.83 -2.68 23.72
C GLY A 208 -24.05 -1.59 22.68
N LEU A 209 -23.18 -1.51 21.67
CA LEU A 209 -23.45 -0.72 20.47
C LEU A 209 -24.00 -1.65 19.38
N GLY A 210 -25.29 -1.48 19.06
CA GLY A 210 -25.95 -2.12 17.93
C GLY A 210 -26.07 -1.15 16.76
N LEU A 211 -25.87 -1.65 15.53
CA LEU A 211 -26.08 -0.88 14.31
C LEU A 211 -27.09 -1.63 13.43
N ASP A 212 -28.32 -1.13 13.39
CA ASP A 212 -29.36 -1.59 12.48
C ASP A 212 -29.20 -0.89 11.14
N ILE A 213 -29.31 -1.66 10.04
CA ILE A 213 -29.11 -1.18 8.67
C ILE A 213 -30.43 -1.16 7.89
N THR A 214 -31.57 -1.32 8.59
CA THR A 214 -32.90 -1.53 7.98
C THR A 214 -33.78 -0.28 7.97
N GLY A 215 -33.18 0.91 8.04
CA GLY A 215 -33.86 2.20 7.90
C GLY A 215 -34.39 2.80 9.21
N ASP A 216 -34.11 4.09 9.40
CA ASP A 216 -34.59 5.01 10.43
C ASP A 216 -34.28 4.72 11.93
N VAL A 217 -33.57 5.71 12.51
CA VAL A 217 -33.30 5.96 13.94
C VAL A 217 -32.27 5.05 14.64
N LEU A 218 -31.05 5.58 14.79
CA LEU A 218 -30.09 5.14 15.81
C LEU A 218 -30.70 5.23 17.22
N ARG A 219 -30.77 4.10 17.93
CA ARG A 219 -31.03 4.06 19.39
C ARG A 219 -29.87 3.39 20.11
N ALA A 220 -29.22 4.13 21.01
CA ALA A 220 -28.37 3.53 22.02
C ALA A 220 -29.27 2.84 23.06
N ILE A 221 -28.98 1.58 23.36
CA ILE A 221 -29.62 0.84 24.46
C ILE A 221 -28.59 0.79 25.59
N LEU A 222 -28.83 1.60 26.61
CA LEU A 222 -28.21 1.48 27.93
C LEU A 222 -29.13 0.65 28.83
N PRO A 223 -28.61 -0.07 29.84
CA PRO A 223 -29.38 -0.97 30.69
C PRO A 223 -30.45 -0.26 31.54
#